data_AF-A0A7S6RGD7-F1
#
_entry.id   AF-A0A7S6RGD7-F1
#
_cell.length_a   1.000
_cell.length_b   1.000
_cell.length_c   1.000
_cell.angle_alpha   90.00
_cell.angle_beta   90.00
_cell.angle_gamma   90.00
#
_symmetry.space_group_name_H-M   'P 1'
#
loop_
_entity.id
_entity.type
_entity.pdbx_description
1 polymer ?
#
loop_
_entity_poly.entity_id
_entity_poly.type
_entity_poly.pdbx_seq_one_letter_code
_entity_poly.pdbx_strand_id
1 'polypeptide(L)' 'MAQGEASIRVYLPPEIKDRFKTVCFFKGLNMSDVSAELIEDWLAKNDMELPNSSKISPSTTGKTSNRSA' A
#
# COMPACT_ATOMS: atom_id res chain seq x y z
N MET A 1 12.14 7.69 10.35
CA MET A 1 10.72 7.60 9.94
C MET A 1 10.70 8.06 8.49
N ALA A 2 10.66 7.13 7.54
CA ALA A 2 10.62 7.48 6.13
C ALA A 2 9.22 7.99 5.78
N GLN A 3 9.17 9.04 4.97
CA GLN A 3 7.94 9.76 4.62
C GLN A 3 7.07 8.87 3.70
N GLY A 4 5.92 8.39 4.19
CA GLY A 4 4.94 7.67 3.35
C GLY A 4 4.30 6.41 3.96
N GLU A 5 4.72 5.97 5.15
CA GLU A 5 4.19 4.73 5.75
C GLU A 5 3.02 5.02 6.72
N ALA A 6 1.90 4.32 6.54
CA ALA A 6 0.75 4.36 7.44
C ALA A 6 0.66 3.04 8.25
N SER A 7 0.38 3.14 9.55
CA SER A 7 0.23 1.96 10.41
C SER A 7 -1.21 1.47 10.46
N ILE A 8 -1.41 0.17 10.29
CA ILE A 8 -2.71 -0.48 10.54
C ILE A 8 -2.67 -1.24 11.88
N ARG A 9 -3.76 -1.19 12.63
CA ARG A 9 -3.92 -1.99 13.86
C ARG A 9 -4.86 -3.15 13.58
N VAL A 10 -4.36 -4.37 13.76
CA VAL A 10 -5.10 -5.61 13.50
C VAL A 10 -5.22 -6.42 14.78
N TYR A 11 -6.41 -6.99 15.01
CA TYR A 11 -6.65 -7.90 16.12
C TYR A 11 -6.62 -9.33 15.58
N LEU A 12 -5.71 -10.13 16.12
CA LEU A 12 -5.50 -11.52 15.72
C LEU A 12 -5.48 -12.38 16.99
N PRO A 13 -5.99 -13.62 16.92
CA PRO A 13 -5.72 -14.62 17.96
C PRO A 13 -4.21 -14.78 18.20
N PRO A 14 -3.77 -14.96 19.45
CA PRO A 14 -2.35 -15.01 19.79
C PRO A 14 -1.61 -16.13 19.06
N GLU A 15 -2.25 -17.30 18.92
CA GLU A 15 -1.68 -18.46 18.22
C GLU A 15 -1.35 -18.16 16.76
N ILE A 16 -2.21 -17.40 16.07
CA ILE A 16 -2.01 -17.02 14.67
C ILE A 16 -0.86 -16.03 14.55
N LYS A 17 -0.83 -15.03 15.43
CA LYS A 17 0.25 -14.04 15.47
C LYS A 17 1.61 -14.70 15.69
N ASP A 18 1.71 -15.62 16.64
CA ASP A 18 2.97 -16.29 16.96
C ASP A 18 3.43 -17.19 15.81
N ARG A 19 2.51 -17.93 15.19
CA ARG A 19 2.83 -18.73 14.01
C ARG A 19 3.30 -17.85 12.84
N PHE A 20 2.60 -16.75 12.58
CA PHE A 20 2.95 -15.80 11.53
C PHE A 20 4.35 -15.21 11.76
N LYS A 21 4.62 -14.72 12.97
CA LYS A 21 5.93 -14.18 13.37
C LYS A 21 7.03 -15.23 13.19
N THR A 22 6.78 -16.46 13.64
CA THR A 22 7.75 -17.56 13.56
C THR A 22 8.12 -17.87 12.10
N VAL A 23 7.12 -17.96 11.21
CA VAL A 23 7.36 -18.22 9.78
C VAL A 23 8.13 -17.08 9.12
N CYS A 24 7.76 -15.82 9.41
CA CYS A 24 8.48 -14.66 8.89
C CYS A 24 9.94 -14.67 9.37
N PHE A 25 10.17 -14.97 10.64
CA PHE A 25 11.50 -15.06 11.22
C PHE A 25 12.37 -16.14 10.56
N PHE A 26 11.85 -17.37 10.40
CA PHE A 26 12.59 -18.45 9.75
C PHE A 26 12.94 -18.17 8.28
N LYS A 27 12.10 -17.38 7.60
CA LYS A 27 12.34 -16.96 6.20
C LYS A 27 13.18 -15.69 6.09
N GLY A 28 13.54 -15.04 7.19
CA GLY A 28 14.26 -13.77 7.18
C GLY A 28 13.45 -12.60 6.63
N LEU A 29 12.12 -12.64 6.74
CA LEU A 29 11.20 -11.64 6.23
C LEU A 29 10.65 -10.76 7.36
N ASN A 30 10.41 -9.48 7.06
CA ASN A 30 9.71 -8.60 8.00
C ASN A 30 8.21 -8.87 7.97
N MET A 31 7.58 -8.83 9.15
CA MET A 31 6.12 -8.98 9.24
C MET A 31 5.39 -7.88 8.45
N SER A 32 5.93 -6.67 8.37
CA SER A 32 5.35 -5.56 7.62
C SER A 32 5.31 -5.85 6.12
N ASP A 33 6.41 -6.33 5.56
CA ASP A 33 6.52 -6.63 4.11
C ASP A 33 5.53 -7.73 3.72
N VAL A 34 5.50 -8.83 4.50
CA VAL A 34 4.56 -9.93 4.26
C VAL A 34 3.11 -9.48 4.42
N SER A 35 2.82 -8.60 5.39
CA SER A 35 1.46 -8.08 5.56
C SER A 35 1.05 -7.18 4.40
N ALA A 36 1.95 -6.34 3.90
CA ALA A 36 1.70 -5.48 2.75
C ALA A 36 1.39 -6.30 1.49
N GLU A 37 2.21 -7.32 1.21
CA GLU A 37 2.01 -8.24 0.08
C GLU A 37 0.64 -8.92 0.17
N LEU A 38 0.28 -9.46 1.34
CA LEU A 38 -1.02 -10.11 1.54
C LEU A 38 -2.21 -9.15 1.37
N ILE A 39 -2.05 -7.88 1.74
CA ILE A 39 -3.07 -6.85 1.58
C ILE A 39 -3.22 -6.49 0.10
N GLU A 40 -2.11 -6.28 -0.63
CA GLU A 40 -2.12 -6.03 -2.07
C GLU A 40 -2.77 -7.19 -2.83
N ASP A 41 -2.44 -8.43 -2.46
CA ASP A 41 -3.03 -9.64 -3.03
C ASP A 41 -4.53 -9.73 -2.79
N TRP A 42 -4.98 -9.32 -1.61
CA TRP A 42 -6.39 -9.27 -1.26
C TRP A 42 -7.11 -8.21 -2.08
N LEU A 43 -6.53 -7.01 -2.21
CA LEU A 43 -7.07 -5.93 -3.03
C LEU A 43 -7.13 -6.35 -4.49
N ALA A 44 -6.06 -6.88 -5.08
CA ALA A 44 -6.05 -7.33 -6.48
C ALA A 44 -7.17 -8.33 -6.82
N LYS A 45 -7.63 -9.13 -5.84
CA LYS A 45 -8.72 -10.10 -6.01
C LYS A 45 -10.10 -9.54 -5.73
N ASN A 46 -10.20 -8.48 -4.92
CA ASN A 46 -11.46 -7.97 -4.37
C ASN A 46 -11.69 -6.48 -4.62
N ASP A 47 -10.82 -5.80 -5.36
CA ASP A 47 -10.97 -4.39 -5.72
C ASP A 47 -12.20 -4.26 -6.61
N MET A 48 -13.34 -4.01 -5.96
CA MET A 48 -14.47 -3.39 -6.62
C MET A 48 -14.05 -1.95 -6.82
N GLU A 49 -13.99 -1.48 -8.07
CA GLU A 49 -13.59 -0.10 -8.41
C GLU A 49 -14.37 0.90 -7.54
N LEU A 50 -13.77 1.30 -6.41
CA LEU A 50 -14.29 2.36 -5.58
C LEU A 50 -13.98 3.66 -6.32
N PRO A 51 -14.96 4.55 -6.53
CA PRO A 51 -14.72 5.82 -7.18
C PRO A 51 -13.68 6.61 -6.37
N ASN A 52 -12.48 6.68 -6.94
CA ASN A 52 -11.27 7.26 -6.40
C ASN A 52 -11.52 8.67 -5.84
N SER A 53 -11.58 8.82 -4.51
CA SER A 53 -11.37 10.11 -3.84
C SER A 53 -9.93 10.19 -3.38
N SER A 54 -9.03 10.57 -4.28
CA SER A 54 -7.98 11.58 -4.09
C SER A 54 -6.93 11.48 -5.19
N LYS A 55 -7.25 12.01 -6.38
CA LYS A 55 -6.21 12.49 -7.30
C LYS A 55 -5.64 13.78 -6.72
N ILE A 56 -4.44 13.72 -6.15
CA ILE A 56 -3.50 14.84 -6.22
C ILE A 56 -2.29 14.32 -6.98
N SER A 57 -2.44 14.27 -8.31
CA SER A 57 -1.29 14.29 -9.20
C SER A 57 -0.93 15.75 -9.47
N PRO A 58 0.32 16.21 -9.29
CA PRO A 58 0.78 17.40 -9.96
C PRO A 58 0.90 17.06 -11.46
N SER A 59 -0.09 17.48 -12.23
CA SER A 59 -0.05 17.36 -13.69
C SER A 59 1.00 18.33 -14.24
N THR A 60 2.14 17.78 -14.62
CA THR A 60 3.06 18.38 -15.58
C THR A 60 2.39 18.42 -16.95
N THR A 61 1.96 19.59 -17.39
CA THR A 61 1.66 19.96 -18.79
C THR A 61 2.16 21.39 -18.94
N GLY A 62 2.94 21.80 -19.93
CA GLY A 62 3.00 21.40 -21.32
C GLY A 62 3.18 22.72 -22.08
N LYS A 63 4.39 22.97 -22.54
CA LYS A 63 4.81 24.11 -23.36
C LYS A 63 4.17 24.03 -24.75
N THR A 64 3.32 24.98 -25.16
CA THR A 64 3.24 25.50 -26.55
C THR A 64 2.17 26.60 -26.77
N SER A 65 2.64 27.69 -27.39
CA SER A 65 2.04 28.42 -28.52
C SER A 65 0.95 29.50 -28.33
N ASN A 66 1.28 30.66 -28.93
CA ASN A 66 0.47 31.73 -29.51
C ASN A 66 -0.27 32.76 -28.63
N ARG A 67 0.14 34.03 -28.77
CA ARG A 67 -0.77 35.09 -29.25
C ARG A 67 -0.01 36.27 -29.86
N SER A 68 -0.19 36.46 -31.16
CA SER A 68 0.07 37.70 -31.89
C SER A 68 -1.03 38.72 -31.57
N ALA A 69 -0.63 39.97 -31.32
CA ALA A 69 -1.32 41.21 -31.71
C ALA A 69 -0.38 42.38 -31.36
#